data_AF-A0A7K2SAR8-F1
#
_entry.id   AF-A0A7K2SAR8-F1
#
_cell.length_a   1.000
_cell.length_b   1.000
_cell.length_c   1.000
_cell.angle_alpha   90.00
_cell.angle_beta   90.00
_cell.angle_gamma   90.00
#
_symmetry.space_group_name_H-M   'P 1'
#
loop_
_entity.id
_entity.type
_entity.pdbx_description
1 polymer ?
#
loop_
_entity_poly.entity_id
_entity_poly.type
_entity_poly.pdbx_seq_one_letter_code
_entity_poly.pdbx_strand_id
1 'polypeptide(L)'
;MPLLFTVVTAILLTACAGADSDSAVGGTTPSARPTTTSNSSPAQSPIRPSSPTASPTPSTAAQITEAVTHWYQYGGETAMVSLIEEAVKAETGRPNQNEDFDLVILNFSGLEGALSTAQLFGSIPDPKTQRTWSEAIDRLEEGAREVQASAPEGRTFQSPTEAGQALRGWSTFDEGLKSLQKTQARFDRAFGLKPPSDPWREQ
;
A
#
# COMPACT_ATOMS: atom_id res chain seq x y z
N MET A 1 34.65 8.13 -39.56
CA MET A 1 34.68 8.93 -38.32
C MET A 1 34.34 7.99 -37.16
N PRO A 2 35.30 7.55 -36.33
CA PRO A 2 35.00 6.74 -35.16
C PRO A 2 34.57 7.65 -34.00
N LEU A 3 33.41 7.39 -33.39
CA LEU A 3 32.98 8.08 -32.17
C LEU A 3 33.13 7.12 -30.99
N LEU A 4 34.16 7.39 -30.20
CA LEU A 4 34.51 6.75 -28.95
C LEU A 4 33.46 7.13 -27.89
N PHE A 5 32.70 6.17 -27.38
CA PHE A 5 31.89 6.36 -26.18
C PHE A 5 32.67 5.86 -24.96
N THR A 6 33.34 6.79 -24.29
CA THR A 6 33.86 6.60 -22.93
C THR A 6 32.69 6.54 -21.96
N VAL A 7 32.38 5.33 -21.46
CA VAL A 7 31.49 5.12 -20.33
C VAL A 7 32.34 5.11 -19.07
N VAL A 8 32.23 6.15 -18.25
CA VAL A 8 32.81 6.20 -16.90
C VAL A 8 31.71 5.85 -15.92
N THR A 9 31.60 4.57 -15.57
CA THR A 9 30.75 4.08 -14.48
C THR A 9 31.55 4.18 -13.18
N ALA A 10 31.37 5.26 -12.43
CA ALA A 10 31.82 5.34 -11.05
C ALA A 10 30.69 4.89 -10.13
N ILE A 11 30.70 3.61 -9.76
CA ILE A 11 29.83 3.03 -8.73
C ILE A 11 30.58 3.17 -7.40
N LEU A 12 30.17 4.12 -6.56
CA LEU A 12 30.61 4.20 -5.16
C LEU A 12 29.61 3.43 -4.29
N LEU A 13 29.94 2.16 -4.02
CA LEU A 13 29.30 1.31 -3.02
C LEU A 13 29.85 1.68 -1.64
N THR A 14 29.13 2.47 -0.86
CA THR A 14 29.45 2.66 0.56
C THR A 14 28.73 1.60 1.38
N ALA A 15 29.42 0.49 1.61
CA ALA A 15 29.03 -0.52 2.57
C ALA A 15 29.31 -0.04 4.00
N CYS A 16 28.28 0.09 4.84
CA CYS A 16 28.46 0.13 6.29
C CYS A 16 28.57 -1.31 6.81
N ALA A 17 29.78 -1.85 6.76
CA ALA A 17 30.18 -2.99 7.58
C ALA A 17 30.74 -2.45 8.89
N GLY A 18 29.99 -2.60 9.98
CA GLY A 18 30.49 -2.42 11.34
C GLY A 18 30.94 -3.77 11.86
N ALA A 19 32.26 -4.02 11.83
CA ALA A 19 32.90 -5.21 12.34
C ALA A 19 33.01 -5.21 13.88
N ASP A 20 32.91 -6.41 14.43
CA ASP A 20 33.18 -6.81 15.80
C ASP A 20 34.54 -6.34 16.36
N SER A 21 34.60 -6.24 17.69
CA SER A 21 35.83 -6.41 18.47
C SER A 21 35.51 -7.03 19.82
N ASP A 22 35.45 -8.35 19.80
CA ASP A 22 36.16 -9.32 20.65
C ASP A 22 36.43 -9.00 22.14
N SER A 23 36.02 -9.92 23.01
CA SER A 23 36.91 -10.49 24.04
C SER A 23 36.38 -11.84 24.52
N ALA A 24 37.14 -12.87 24.14
CA ALA A 24 36.98 -14.28 24.43
C ALA A 24 37.17 -14.69 25.91
N VAL A 25 36.90 -15.99 26.13
CA VAL A 25 37.31 -16.95 27.20
C VAL A 25 36.03 -17.58 27.78
N GLY A 26 35.62 -18.80 27.46
CA GLY A 26 36.39 -20.05 27.39
C GLY A 26 35.93 -20.93 28.56
N GLY A 27 35.27 -22.07 28.31
CA GLY A 27 34.97 -23.02 29.38
C GLY A 27 33.77 -23.94 29.14
N THR A 28 34.07 -25.16 28.68
CA THR A 28 33.24 -26.35 28.57
C THR A 28 32.46 -26.75 29.84
N THR A 29 31.24 -27.25 29.65
CA THR A 29 30.37 -27.94 30.63
C THR A 29 31.06 -29.15 31.28
N PRO A 30 30.71 -29.53 32.53
CA PRO A 30 29.76 -30.65 32.65
C PRO A 30 28.73 -30.54 33.81
N SER A 31 27.69 -31.34 33.64
CA SER A 31 26.52 -31.62 34.49
C SER A 31 26.81 -31.89 35.98
N ALA A 32 26.02 -31.29 36.88
CA ALA A 32 25.63 -31.87 38.18
C ALA A 32 24.42 -31.13 38.78
N ARG A 33 23.33 -31.87 39.03
CA ARG A 33 22.21 -31.48 39.92
C ARG A 33 22.53 -32.03 41.32
N PRO A 34 22.34 -31.25 42.39
CA PRO A 34 21.28 -31.58 43.35
C PRO A 34 20.48 -30.36 43.85
N THR A 35 19.36 -30.70 44.46
CA THR A 35 18.23 -29.93 44.96
C THR A 35 18.47 -28.99 46.15
N THR A 36 17.67 -27.90 46.13
CA THR A 36 17.03 -27.17 47.24
C THR A 36 17.88 -26.47 48.31
N THR A 37 17.77 -25.14 48.33
CA THR A 37 17.57 -24.39 49.59
C THR A 37 16.80 -23.11 49.30
N SER A 38 15.63 -22.97 49.92
CA SER A 38 14.78 -21.79 49.90
C SER A 38 15.53 -20.58 50.46
N ASN A 39 15.51 -19.45 49.75
CA ASN A 39 15.73 -18.15 50.37
C ASN A 39 14.73 -17.16 49.77
N SER A 40 13.77 -16.75 50.59
CA SER A 40 12.70 -15.82 50.27
C SER A 40 13.28 -14.47 49.82
N SER A 41 12.92 -14.01 48.63
CA SER A 41 13.07 -12.62 48.20
C SER A 41 11.70 -12.12 47.73
N PRO A 42 11.26 -10.92 48.15
CA PRO A 42 9.96 -10.40 47.77
C PRO A 42 9.91 -10.16 46.27
N ALA A 43 8.88 -10.71 45.63
CA ALA A 43 8.62 -10.56 44.21
C ALA A 43 8.54 -9.07 43.84
N GLN A 44 9.51 -8.59 43.05
CA GLN A 44 9.33 -7.37 42.27
C GLN A 44 8.19 -7.65 41.29
N SER A 45 7.08 -6.93 41.44
CA SER A 45 6.00 -6.95 40.47
C SER A 45 6.57 -6.52 39.12
N PRO A 46 6.32 -7.26 38.02
CA PRO A 46 6.70 -6.79 36.70
C PRO A 46 5.89 -5.51 36.43
N ILE A 47 6.58 -4.39 36.23
CA ILE A 47 5.98 -3.15 35.72
C ILE A 47 5.41 -3.53 34.35
N ARG A 48 4.09 -3.69 34.30
CA ARG A 48 3.37 -3.94 33.06
C ARG A 48 3.60 -2.71 32.17
N PRO A 49 4.11 -2.83 30.94
CA PRO A 49 4.19 -1.70 30.04
C PRO A 49 2.75 -1.18 29.85
N SER A 50 2.56 0.10 30.14
CA SER A 50 1.29 0.79 29.92
C SER A 50 0.90 0.58 28.46
N SER A 51 -0.20 -0.15 28.22
CA SER A 51 -0.75 -0.25 26.87
C SER A 51 -0.95 1.18 26.33
N PRO A 52 -0.52 1.48 25.10
CA PRO A 52 -0.71 2.81 24.54
C PRO A 52 -2.20 3.12 24.60
N THR A 53 -2.56 4.18 25.32
CA THR A 53 -3.92 4.68 25.32
C THR A 53 -4.24 5.11 23.90
N ALA A 54 -5.21 4.44 23.27
CA ALA A 54 -5.66 4.81 21.94
C ALA A 54 -6.04 6.30 21.97
N SER A 55 -5.52 7.06 21.01
CA SER A 55 -5.86 8.48 20.88
C SER A 55 -7.38 8.60 20.73
N PRO A 56 -8.04 9.55 21.43
CA PRO A 56 -9.49 9.66 21.39
C PRO A 56 -9.98 9.90 19.96
N THR A 57 -11.01 9.17 19.55
CA THR A 57 -11.67 9.39 18.26
C THR A 57 -12.22 10.82 18.23
N PRO A 58 -11.89 11.63 17.19
CA PRO A 58 -12.39 13.00 17.09
C PRO A 58 -13.91 13.00 17.02
N SER A 59 -14.56 13.83 17.85
CA SER A 59 -16.02 13.81 18.02
C SER A 59 -16.70 15.10 17.57
N THR A 60 -15.93 16.17 17.34
CA THR A 60 -16.42 17.45 16.83
C THR A 60 -15.97 17.67 15.38
N ALA A 61 -16.71 18.49 14.63
CA ALA A 61 -16.37 18.82 13.24
C ALA A 61 -14.96 19.45 13.11
N ALA A 62 -14.56 20.29 14.07
CA ALA A 62 -13.25 20.91 14.10
C ALA A 62 -12.13 19.88 14.32
N GLN A 63 -12.31 18.97 15.29
CA GLN A 63 -11.36 17.88 15.55
C GLN A 63 -11.26 16.91 14.38
N ILE A 64 -12.38 16.59 13.71
CA ILE A 64 -12.38 15.76 12.51
C ILE A 64 -11.61 16.47 11.39
N THR A 65 -11.83 17.77 11.18
CA THR A 65 -11.13 18.56 10.16
C THR A 65 -9.62 18.57 10.41
N GLU A 66 -9.19 18.81 11.64
CA GLU A 66 -7.79 18.79 12.03
C GLU A 66 -7.17 17.40 11.84
N ALA A 67 -7.86 16.35 12.30
CA ALA A 67 -7.38 14.97 12.17
C ALA A 67 -7.28 14.54 10.69
N VAL A 68 -8.26 14.90 9.85
CA VAL A 68 -8.24 14.64 8.41
C VAL A 68 -7.10 15.39 7.74
N THR A 69 -6.89 16.66 8.11
CA THR A 69 -5.78 17.48 7.58
C THR A 69 -4.43 16.86 7.94
N HIS A 70 -4.26 16.43 9.18
CA HIS A 70 -3.05 15.75 9.62
C HIS A 70 -2.84 14.42 8.89
N TRP A 71 -3.88 13.59 8.74
CA TRP A 71 -3.81 12.34 7.97
C TRP A 71 -3.36 12.60 6.53
N TYR A 72 -3.92 13.64 5.89
CA TYR A 72 -3.63 14.01 4.51
C TYR A 72 -2.16 14.41 4.36
N GLN A 73 -1.68 15.33 5.21
CA GLN A 73 -0.31 15.85 5.19
C GLN A 73 0.74 14.82 5.61
N TYR A 74 0.39 13.87 6.50
CA TYR A 74 1.32 12.84 6.97
C TYR A 74 1.68 11.81 5.88
N GLY A 75 0.83 11.68 4.85
CA GLY A 75 1.08 10.77 3.72
C GLY A 75 -0.18 10.28 3.02
N GLY A 76 -1.37 10.60 3.55
CA GLY A 76 -2.64 10.26 2.92
C GLY A 76 -2.82 10.90 1.54
N GLU A 77 -2.27 12.10 1.32
CA GLU A 77 -2.20 12.73 0.01
C GLU A 77 -1.45 11.85 -0.99
N THR A 78 -0.21 11.47 -0.66
CA THR A 78 0.64 10.62 -1.51
C THR A 78 -0.03 9.27 -1.77
N ALA A 79 -0.60 8.65 -0.74
CA ALA A 79 -1.31 7.38 -0.89
C ALA A 79 -2.50 7.49 -1.86
N MET A 80 -3.28 8.58 -1.76
CA MET A 80 -4.40 8.84 -2.66
C MET A 80 -3.92 9.11 -4.09
N VAL A 81 -2.93 9.99 -4.27
CA VAL A 81 -2.40 10.36 -5.60
C VAL A 81 -1.80 9.15 -6.30
N SER A 82 -0.92 8.40 -5.62
CA SER A 82 -0.32 7.19 -6.20
C SER A 82 -1.37 6.15 -6.57
N LEU A 83 -2.42 5.98 -5.76
CA LEU A 83 -3.51 5.05 -6.10
C LEU A 83 -4.28 5.52 -7.35
N ILE A 84 -4.56 6.81 -7.47
CA ILE A 84 -5.23 7.36 -8.66
C ILE A 84 -4.36 7.13 -9.90
N GLU A 85 -3.08 7.51 -9.85
CA GLU A 85 -2.18 7.42 -11.00
C GLU A 85 -2.00 5.98 -11.46
N GLU A 86 -1.75 5.04 -10.55
CA GLU A 86 -1.57 3.63 -10.91
C GLU A 86 -2.89 2.97 -11.36
N ALA A 87 -4.04 3.37 -10.80
CA ALA A 87 -5.33 2.88 -11.25
C ALA A 87 -5.68 3.39 -12.66
N VAL A 88 -5.40 4.66 -12.97
CA VAL A 88 -5.57 5.23 -14.32
C VAL A 88 -4.62 4.56 -15.31
N LYS A 89 -3.35 4.36 -14.96
CA LYS A 89 -2.39 3.62 -15.80
C LYS A 89 -2.90 2.21 -16.12
N ALA A 90 -3.40 1.49 -15.11
CA ALA A 90 -3.99 0.16 -15.31
C ALA A 90 -5.24 0.19 -16.21
N GLU A 91 -6.11 1.19 -16.04
CA GLU A 91 -7.28 1.40 -16.91
C GLU A 91 -6.89 1.68 -18.36
N THR A 92 -5.87 2.52 -18.60
CA THR A 92 -5.40 2.82 -19.97
C THR A 92 -4.74 1.63 -20.68
N GLY A 93 -4.24 0.65 -19.91
CA GLY A 93 -3.74 -0.62 -20.43
C GLY A 93 -4.84 -1.62 -20.81
N ARG A 94 -6.12 -1.29 -20.57
CA ARG A 94 -7.27 -2.14 -20.90
C ARG A 94 -7.38 -2.32 -22.42
N PRO A 95 -7.56 -3.56 -22.91
CA PRO A 95 -7.86 -3.80 -24.32
C PRO A 95 -9.14 -3.08 -24.76
N ASN A 96 -9.15 -2.57 -26.00
CA ASN A 96 -10.34 -1.97 -26.58
C ASN A 96 -11.49 -3.00 -26.59
N GLN A 97 -12.67 -2.63 -26.09
CA GLN A 97 -13.84 -3.52 -26.04
C GLN A 97 -14.33 -3.97 -27.43
N ASN A 98 -13.82 -3.37 -28.51
CA ASN A 98 -14.23 -3.64 -29.89
C ASN A 98 -13.26 -4.55 -30.66
N GLU A 99 -12.13 -4.92 -30.06
CA GLU A 99 -11.12 -5.79 -30.69
C GLU A 99 -11.10 -7.10 -29.91
N ASP A 100 -11.98 -8.02 -30.32
CA ASP A 100 -11.97 -9.38 -29.79
C ASP A 100 -10.57 -9.99 -30.01
N PHE A 101 -9.97 -10.54 -28.95
CA PHE A 101 -8.71 -11.30 -28.97
C PHE A 101 -7.41 -10.50 -29.11
N ASP A 102 -7.32 -9.28 -28.59
CA ASP A 102 -6.01 -8.63 -28.46
C ASP A 102 -5.14 -9.26 -27.36
N LEU A 103 -3.82 -9.23 -27.60
CA LEU A 103 -2.82 -9.72 -26.65
C LEU A 103 -2.93 -8.92 -25.35
N VAL A 104 -3.33 -9.60 -24.27
CA VAL A 104 -3.56 -8.93 -23.00
C VAL A 104 -2.25 -8.87 -22.22
N ILE A 105 -1.58 -7.71 -22.23
CA ILE A 105 -0.55 -7.40 -21.24
C ILE A 105 -1.24 -6.66 -20.10
N LEU A 106 -1.77 -7.42 -19.14
CA LEU A 106 -2.23 -6.84 -17.88
C LEU A 106 -0.98 -6.51 -17.06
N ASN A 107 -0.82 -5.26 -16.67
CA ASN A 107 0.21 -4.89 -15.71
C ASN A 107 -0.44 -4.18 -14.54
N PHE A 108 -0.59 -4.90 -13.43
CA PHE A 108 -1.12 -4.37 -12.18
C PHE A 108 -0.04 -4.20 -11.10
N SER A 109 1.25 -4.43 -11.39
CA SER A 109 2.30 -4.41 -10.37
C SER A 109 2.41 -3.05 -9.67
N GLY A 110 2.27 -1.96 -10.43
CA GLY A 110 2.24 -0.60 -9.88
C GLY A 110 1.01 -0.37 -9.01
N LEU A 111 -0.15 -0.82 -9.46
CA LEU A 111 -1.40 -0.75 -8.71
C LEU A 111 -1.35 -1.53 -7.39
N GLU A 112 -0.78 -2.73 -7.37
CA GLU A 112 -0.65 -3.56 -6.17
C GLU A 112 0.18 -2.86 -5.08
N GLY A 113 1.27 -2.19 -5.48
CA GLY A 113 2.08 -1.37 -4.59
C GLY A 113 1.30 -0.14 -4.07
N ALA A 114 0.53 0.50 -4.93
CA ALA A 114 -0.30 1.66 -4.56
C ALA A 114 -1.45 1.26 -3.64
N LEU A 115 -2.13 0.12 -3.88
CA LEU A 115 -3.17 -0.44 -3.02
C LEU A 115 -2.61 -0.79 -1.63
N SER A 116 -1.44 -1.44 -1.58
CA SER A 116 -0.77 -1.75 -0.31
C SER A 116 -0.48 -0.48 0.49
N THR A 117 -0.02 0.58 -0.19
CA THR A 117 0.21 1.89 0.45
C THR A 117 -1.10 2.52 0.90
N ALA A 118 -2.15 2.48 0.07
CA ALA A 118 -3.46 3.03 0.39
C ALA A 118 -4.10 2.35 1.61
N GLN A 119 -3.93 1.04 1.76
CA GLN A 119 -4.38 0.26 2.91
C GLN A 119 -3.68 0.68 4.22
N LEU A 120 -2.37 1.03 4.18
CA LEU A 120 -1.66 1.58 5.35
C LEU A 120 -2.30 2.89 5.83
N PHE A 121 -2.88 3.65 4.91
CA PHE A 121 -3.62 4.87 5.18
C PHE A 121 -5.16 4.65 5.19
N GLY A 122 -5.63 3.41 5.33
CA GLY A 122 -7.06 3.04 5.24
C GLY A 122 -7.99 3.73 6.24
N SER A 123 -7.47 4.17 7.39
CA SER A 123 -8.25 4.81 8.45
C SER A 123 -8.27 6.33 8.30
N ILE A 124 -9.25 6.85 7.56
CA ILE A 124 -9.51 8.29 7.44
C ILE A 124 -10.39 8.75 8.61
N PRO A 125 -10.03 9.80 9.37
CA PRO A 125 -10.78 10.23 10.56
C PRO A 125 -12.22 10.71 10.31
N ASP A 126 -12.59 11.02 9.06
CA ASP A 126 -13.98 11.28 8.69
C ASP A 126 -14.68 10.01 8.18
N PRO A 127 -15.79 9.56 8.83
CA PRO A 127 -16.46 8.30 8.49
C PRO A 127 -17.02 8.20 7.06
N LYS A 128 -17.52 9.29 6.46
CA LYS A 128 -18.04 9.19 5.10
C LYS A 128 -16.90 9.18 4.08
N THR A 129 -15.71 9.69 4.41
CA THR A 129 -14.56 9.74 3.49
C THR A 129 -13.89 8.40 3.55
N GLN A 130 -13.74 7.87 4.78
CA GLN A 130 -13.31 6.50 5.01
C GLN A 130 -14.15 5.50 4.23
N ARG A 131 -15.48 5.64 4.22
CA ARG A 131 -16.35 4.73 3.48
C ARG A 131 -16.06 4.71 1.98
N THR A 132 -15.95 5.89 1.34
CA THR A 132 -15.68 5.94 -0.11
C THR A 132 -14.25 5.52 -0.43
N TRP A 133 -13.31 5.75 0.49
CA TRP A 133 -11.93 5.33 0.37
C TRP A 133 -11.77 3.81 0.47
N SER A 134 -12.36 3.18 1.47
CA SER A 134 -12.35 1.72 1.62
C SER A 134 -13.06 1.06 0.43
N GLU A 135 -14.22 1.59 0.03
CA GLU A 135 -14.95 1.10 -1.14
C GLU A 135 -14.14 1.23 -2.44
N ALA A 136 -13.32 2.27 -2.58
CA ALA A 136 -12.41 2.39 -3.72
C ALA A 136 -11.33 1.31 -3.70
N ILE A 137 -10.64 1.13 -2.56
CA ILE A 137 -9.58 0.12 -2.39
C ILE A 137 -10.14 -1.28 -2.67
N ASP A 138 -11.23 -1.65 -2.00
CA ASP A 138 -11.83 -2.99 -2.11
C ASP A 138 -12.22 -3.32 -3.55
N ARG A 139 -12.83 -2.36 -4.26
CA ARG A 139 -13.29 -2.55 -5.65
C ARG A 139 -12.14 -2.57 -6.65
N LEU A 140 -11.11 -1.74 -6.46
CA LEU A 140 -9.92 -1.76 -7.31
C LEU A 140 -9.15 -3.08 -7.15
N GLU A 141 -8.97 -3.54 -5.91
CA GLU A 141 -8.32 -4.81 -5.61
C GLU A 141 -9.12 -6.00 -6.18
N GLU A 142 -10.43 -6.05 -5.91
CA GLU A 142 -11.29 -7.12 -6.41
C GLU A 142 -11.38 -7.13 -7.94
N GLY A 143 -11.51 -5.95 -8.56
CA GLY A 143 -11.55 -5.80 -10.01
C GLY A 143 -10.26 -6.27 -10.67
N ALA A 144 -9.10 -5.81 -10.17
CA ALA A 144 -7.79 -6.23 -10.67
C ALA A 144 -7.60 -7.75 -10.51
N ARG A 145 -7.96 -8.30 -9.35
CA ARG A 145 -7.87 -9.74 -9.07
C ARG A 145 -8.74 -10.57 -10.01
N GLU A 146 -9.99 -10.16 -10.26
CA GLU A 146 -10.91 -10.85 -11.19
C GLU A 146 -10.39 -10.78 -12.64
N VAL A 147 -9.80 -9.65 -13.05
CA VAL A 147 -9.16 -9.50 -14.38
C VAL A 147 -7.93 -10.39 -14.49
N GLN A 148 -7.01 -10.38 -13.53
CA GLN A 148 -5.83 -11.26 -13.54
C GLN A 148 -6.20 -12.75 -13.53
N ALA A 149 -7.25 -13.12 -12.78
CA ALA A 149 -7.74 -14.50 -12.72
C ALA A 149 -8.42 -14.96 -14.01
N SER A 150 -8.82 -14.04 -14.90
CA SER A 150 -9.53 -14.36 -16.14
C SER A 150 -8.63 -14.94 -17.24
N ALA A 151 -7.35 -14.52 -17.30
CA ALA A 151 -6.34 -15.13 -18.17
C ALA A 151 -4.92 -14.80 -17.67
N PRO A 152 -3.98 -15.76 -17.73
CA PRO A 152 -2.55 -15.50 -17.62
C PRO A 152 -2.10 -14.33 -18.50
N GLU A 153 -1.25 -13.46 -17.96
CA GLU A 153 -0.63 -12.35 -18.69
C GLU A 153 0.06 -12.84 -19.97
N GLY A 154 -0.02 -12.04 -21.04
CA GLY A 154 0.69 -12.29 -22.28
C GLY A 154 0.03 -13.28 -23.23
N ARG A 155 -1.28 -13.57 -23.07
CA ARG A 155 -2.07 -14.29 -24.06
C ARG A 155 -3.46 -13.68 -24.27
N THR A 156 -4.08 -14.04 -25.37
CA THR A 156 -5.47 -13.69 -25.69
C THR A 156 -6.45 -14.56 -24.91
N PHE A 157 -7.66 -14.04 -24.64
CA PHE A 157 -8.74 -14.84 -24.06
C PHE A 157 -9.08 -16.03 -24.96
N GLN A 158 -9.19 -17.22 -24.39
CA GLN A 158 -9.43 -18.48 -25.11
C GLN A 158 -10.89 -18.93 -25.05
N SER A 159 -11.73 -18.29 -24.22
CA SER A 159 -13.14 -18.64 -24.12
C SER A 159 -14.04 -17.45 -23.76
N PRO A 160 -15.35 -17.52 -24.07
CA PRO A 160 -16.33 -16.53 -23.62
C PRO A 160 -16.41 -16.40 -22.10
N THR A 161 -16.09 -17.47 -21.36
CA THR A 161 -16.06 -17.44 -19.89
C THR A 161 -14.91 -16.57 -19.38
N GLU A 162 -13.71 -16.72 -19.95
CA GLU A 162 -12.55 -15.88 -19.61
C GLU A 162 -12.84 -14.41 -19.94
N ALA A 163 -13.33 -14.12 -21.16
CA ALA A 163 -13.70 -12.76 -21.55
C ALA A 163 -14.80 -12.15 -20.65
N GLY A 164 -15.83 -12.94 -20.34
CA GLY A 164 -16.91 -12.51 -19.43
C GLY A 164 -16.44 -12.25 -18.01
N GLN A 165 -15.43 -12.98 -17.53
CA GLN A 165 -14.79 -12.75 -16.24
C GLN A 165 -13.98 -11.45 -16.25
N ALA A 166 -13.16 -11.23 -17.27
CA ALA A 166 -12.41 -9.98 -17.44
C ALA A 166 -13.35 -8.77 -17.46
N LEU A 167 -14.46 -8.84 -18.20
CA LEU A 167 -15.45 -7.76 -18.26
C LEU A 167 -16.08 -7.45 -16.90
N ARG A 168 -16.38 -8.46 -16.08
CA ARG A 168 -16.87 -8.23 -14.70
C ARG A 168 -15.80 -7.59 -13.84
N GLY A 169 -14.56 -8.07 -13.92
CA GLY A 169 -13.44 -7.51 -13.17
C GLY A 169 -13.23 -6.03 -13.51
N TRP A 170 -13.20 -5.69 -14.80
CA TRP A 170 -13.13 -4.31 -15.25
C TRP A 170 -14.34 -3.47 -14.81
N SER A 171 -15.55 -4.01 -14.84
CA SER A 171 -16.72 -3.28 -14.33
C SER A 171 -16.58 -2.97 -12.83
N THR A 172 -16.05 -3.89 -12.03
CA THR A 172 -15.77 -3.67 -10.60
C THR A 172 -14.66 -2.63 -10.42
N PHE A 173 -13.63 -2.69 -11.26
CA PHE A 173 -12.53 -1.72 -11.28
C PHE A 173 -13.01 -0.30 -11.56
N ASP A 174 -13.84 -0.11 -12.60
CA ASP A 174 -14.44 1.17 -12.97
C ASP A 174 -15.29 1.75 -11.82
N GLU A 175 -15.97 0.87 -11.09
CA GLU A 175 -16.72 1.21 -9.88
C GLU A 175 -15.81 1.61 -8.71
N GLY A 176 -14.58 1.10 -8.64
CA GLY A 176 -13.53 1.54 -7.72
C GLY A 176 -13.00 2.94 -8.06
N LEU A 177 -12.72 3.21 -9.34
CA LEU A 177 -12.31 4.54 -9.83
C LEU A 177 -13.34 5.62 -9.49
N LYS A 178 -14.64 5.34 -9.67
CA LYS A 178 -15.72 6.27 -9.27
C LYS A 178 -15.72 6.56 -7.77
N SER A 179 -15.47 5.55 -6.93
CA SER A 179 -15.36 5.73 -5.48
C SER A 179 -14.12 6.54 -5.08
N LEU A 180 -13.02 6.38 -5.82
CA LEU A 180 -11.80 7.15 -5.65
C LEU A 180 -12.01 8.63 -6.01
N GLN A 181 -12.69 8.92 -7.13
CA GLN A 181 -13.10 10.28 -7.50
C GLN A 181 -13.99 10.92 -6.43
N LYS A 182 -14.97 10.19 -5.89
CA LYS A 182 -15.83 10.68 -4.78
C LYS A 182 -15.01 11.01 -3.54
N THR A 183 -14.00 10.20 -3.24
CA THR A 183 -13.10 10.40 -2.11
C THR A 183 -12.31 11.70 -2.27
N GLN A 184 -11.63 11.90 -3.41
CA GLN A 184 -10.92 13.16 -3.68
C GLN A 184 -11.87 14.38 -3.68
N ALA A 185 -13.03 14.27 -4.33
CA ALA A 185 -14.00 15.35 -4.35
C ALA A 185 -14.48 15.74 -2.95
N ARG A 186 -14.50 14.79 -2.02
CA ARG A 186 -14.83 15.05 -0.62
C ARG A 186 -13.67 15.69 0.14
N PHE A 187 -12.42 15.29 -0.10
CA PHE A 187 -11.24 15.98 0.43
C PHE A 187 -11.26 17.46 0.06
N ASP A 188 -11.52 17.77 -1.21
CA ASP A 188 -11.68 19.14 -1.70
C ASP A 188 -12.85 19.85 -1.00
N ARG A 189 -14.07 19.36 -1.20
CA ARG A 189 -15.28 20.13 -0.82
C ARG A 189 -15.47 20.29 0.68
N ALA A 190 -15.09 19.29 1.48
CA ALA A 190 -15.35 19.28 2.91
C ALA A 190 -14.17 19.80 3.74
N PHE A 191 -12.94 19.70 3.22
CA PHE A 191 -11.73 20.02 3.97
C PHE A 191 -10.80 21.02 3.27
N GLY A 192 -11.09 21.38 2.01
CA GLY A 192 -10.24 22.26 1.22
C GLY A 192 -8.92 21.62 0.79
N LEU A 193 -8.82 20.29 0.86
CA LEU A 193 -7.59 19.53 0.61
C LEU A 193 -7.54 19.11 -0.86
N LYS A 194 -6.51 19.55 -1.57
CA LYS A 194 -6.30 19.26 -2.99
C LYS A 194 -4.85 18.83 -3.23
N PRO A 195 -4.64 17.85 -4.12
CA PRO A 195 -3.30 17.57 -4.59
C PRO A 195 -2.72 18.78 -5.38
N PRO A 196 -1.39 18.98 -5.39
CA PRO A 196 -0.72 20.07 -6.10
C PRO A 196 -0.98 20.09 -7.61
N SER A 197 -1.11 18.90 -8.19
CA SER A 197 -1.46 18.65 -9.59
C SER A 197 -2.70 17.79 -9.67
N ASP A 198 -3.41 17.86 -10.79
CA ASP A 198 -4.59 17.04 -11.05
C ASP A 198 -4.17 15.60 -11.41
N PRO A 199 -4.38 14.61 -10.53
CA PRO A 199 -3.89 13.24 -10.74
C PRO A 199 -4.73 12.48 -11.79
N TRP A 200 -5.84 13.05 -12.27
CA TRP A 200 -6.69 12.44 -13.30
C TRP A 200 -6.32 12.85 -14.72
N ARG A 201 -5.42 13.82 -14.89
CA ARG A 201 -4.95 14.17 -16.24
C ARG A 201 -3.90 13.18 -16.70
N GLU A 202 -3.97 12.86 -17.99
CA GLU A 202 -2.98 12.06 -18.72
C GLU A 202 -1.56 12.53 -18.38
N GLN A 203 -0.72 11.58 -17.96
CA GLN A 203 0.74 11.74 -17.89
C GLN A 203 1.37 11.34 -19.23
#